data_AF-A0A3N5GMD1-F1
#
_entry.id   AF-A0A3N5GMD1-F1
#
_cell.length_a   1.000
_cell.length_b   1.000
_cell.length_c   1.000
_cell.angle_alpha   90.00
_cell.angle_beta   90.00
_cell.angle_gamma   90.00
#
_symmetry.space_group_name_H-M   'P 1'
#
loop_
_entity.id
_entity.type
_entity.pdbx_description
1 polymer ?
#
loop_
_entity_poly.entity_id
_entity_poly.type
_entity_poly.pdbx_seq_one_letter_code
_entity_poly.pdbx_strand_id
1 'polypeptide(L)'
;MRLEVTKRSGNVRLLLLGLALVLAGCERGRAPGQPSEKVEVADPRQVVDFATLYATNCAGCHGVRGEGGASIGLASRGYLAVAPDAAIREAISRGRPRTAMPAFGRSAGGLLSDAQVDALVKGIRAWAPDGLETSPDAPSYLATGPGDPARGEHVFREQCGSCHRPDGRGQASVGSIVDGAYLDLVTDQYLRTTIIAGREDLGSPGWRGVIGKPLSAQDVSDTVAWLAAQRQQIPGQPYPAARLTVNKP
;
A
#
# COMPACT_ATOMS: atom_id res chain seq x y z
N MET A 1 -69.94 -20.57 77.77
CA MET A 1 -68.81 -21.32 77.18
C MET A 1 -68.62 -20.82 75.75
N ARG A 2 -67.73 -19.85 75.54
CA ARG A 2 -67.40 -19.30 74.21
C ARG A 2 -65.89 -19.48 74.00
N LEU A 3 -65.52 -20.18 72.92
CA LEU A 3 -64.14 -20.38 72.47
C LEU A 3 -63.75 -19.17 71.60
N GLU A 4 -62.67 -18.48 71.96
CA GLU A 4 -62.03 -17.50 71.08
C GLU A 4 -61.01 -18.18 70.18
N VAL A 5 -61.17 -17.98 68.86
CA VAL A 5 -60.22 -18.41 67.83
C VAL A 5 -59.37 -17.20 67.45
N THR A 6 -58.08 -17.25 67.82
CA THR A 6 -57.10 -16.21 67.44
C THR A 6 -56.70 -16.37 65.97
N LYS A 7 -57.01 -15.35 65.16
CA LYS A 7 -56.74 -15.30 63.70
C LYS A 7 -55.30 -14.84 63.44
N ARG A 8 -54.48 -15.72 62.89
CA ARG A 8 -53.05 -15.51 62.56
C ARG A 8 -52.93 -14.78 61.20
N SER A 9 -52.92 -13.45 61.19
CA SER A 9 -52.98 -12.60 59.98
C SER A 9 -51.67 -11.89 59.59
N GLY A 10 -50.54 -12.21 60.22
CA GLY A 10 -49.29 -11.44 60.05
C GLY A 10 -48.43 -11.75 58.82
N ASN A 11 -48.52 -12.96 58.22
CA ASN A 11 -47.42 -13.44 57.36
C ASN A 11 -47.69 -13.37 55.85
N VAL A 12 -48.93 -13.07 55.42
CA VAL A 12 -49.29 -13.07 53.99
C VAL A 12 -48.82 -11.80 53.28
N ARG A 13 -48.77 -10.66 53.97
CA ARG A 13 -48.33 -9.38 53.39
C ARG A 13 -46.83 -9.31 53.12
N LEU A 14 -46.01 -10.02 53.91
CA LEU A 14 -44.55 -10.02 53.74
C LEU A 14 -44.10 -10.91 52.56
N LEU A 15 -44.81 -12.00 52.30
CA LEU A 15 -44.58 -12.89 51.16
C LEU A 15 -44.96 -12.25 49.82
N LEU A 16 -45.99 -11.40 49.79
CA LEU A 16 -46.43 -10.71 48.57
C LEU A 16 -45.47 -9.56 48.15
N LEU A 17 -44.79 -8.90 49.10
CA LEU A 17 -43.79 -7.87 48.78
C LEU A 17 -42.48 -8.47 48.23
N GLY A 18 -42.06 -9.64 48.71
CA GLY A 18 -40.84 -10.31 48.26
C GLY A 18 -40.91 -10.81 46.80
N LEU A 19 -42.08 -11.28 46.36
CA LEU A 19 -42.27 -11.79 44.99
C LEU A 19 -42.29 -10.68 43.93
N ALA A 20 -42.73 -9.47 44.29
CA ALA A 20 -42.75 -8.32 43.39
C ALA A 20 -41.34 -7.79 43.04
N LEU A 21 -40.38 -7.86 43.97
CA LEU A 21 -38.99 -7.46 43.72
C LEU A 21 -38.22 -8.44 42.82
N VAL A 22 -38.55 -9.74 42.85
CA VAL A 22 -37.91 -10.74 41.97
C VAL A 22 -38.38 -10.59 40.51
N LEU A 23 -39.62 -10.16 40.29
CA LEU A 23 -40.16 -9.95 38.95
C LEU A 23 -39.72 -8.63 38.30
N ALA A 24 -39.35 -7.61 39.09
CA ALA A 24 -38.80 -6.35 38.59
C ALA A 24 -37.35 -6.47 38.08
N GLY A 25 -36.63 -7.53 38.44
CA GLY A 25 -35.27 -7.81 37.93
C GLY A 25 -35.24 -8.47 36.54
N CYS A 26 -36.40 -8.83 35.98
CA CYS A 26 -36.55 -9.54 34.71
C CYS A 26 -37.20 -8.67 33.64
N GLU A 27 -36.87 -7.38 33.58
CA GLU A 27 -37.22 -6.56 32.42
C GLU A 27 -36.39 -7.04 31.21
N ARG A 28 -37.02 -7.89 30.38
CA ARG A 28 -36.52 -8.25 29.04
C ARG A 28 -36.13 -6.97 28.32
N GLY A 29 -34.83 -6.73 28.13
CA GLY A 29 -34.30 -5.53 27.46
C GLY A 29 -33.32 -4.68 28.27
N ARG A 30 -33.12 -4.94 29.57
CA ARG A 30 -32.22 -4.13 30.42
C ARG A 30 -30.98 -4.88 30.94
N ALA A 31 -30.66 -6.04 30.36
CA ALA A 31 -29.45 -6.76 30.75
C ALA A 31 -28.21 -5.89 30.46
N PRO A 32 -27.31 -5.68 31.44
CA PRO A 32 -26.04 -5.01 31.18
C PRO A 32 -25.29 -5.78 30.09
N GLY A 33 -25.03 -5.14 28.94
CA GLY A 33 -24.35 -5.76 27.79
C GLY A 33 -25.24 -6.22 26.63
N GLN A 34 -26.54 -5.92 26.62
CA GLN A 34 -27.34 -6.12 25.40
C GLN A 34 -26.87 -5.17 24.28
N PRO A 35 -26.65 -5.66 23.04
CA PRO A 35 -26.39 -4.80 21.90
C PRO A 35 -27.54 -3.82 21.72
N SER A 36 -27.26 -2.52 21.71
CA SER A 36 -28.28 -1.52 21.38
C SER A 36 -28.75 -1.76 19.93
N GLU A 37 -30.06 -1.81 19.73
CA GLU A 37 -30.76 -2.08 18.45
C GLU A 37 -30.45 -1.07 17.31
N LYS A 38 -29.49 -0.15 17.47
CA LYS A 38 -29.21 0.94 16.52
C LYS A 38 -27.74 1.21 16.19
N VAL A 39 -26.86 0.23 16.36
CA VAL A 39 -25.56 0.26 15.66
C VAL A 39 -25.39 -1.07 14.94
N GLU A 40 -26.09 -1.22 13.82
CA GLU A 40 -25.74 -2.25 12.86
C GLU A 40 -24.37 -1.87 12.30
N VAL A 41 -23.34 -2.57 12.77
CA VAL A 41 -21.98 -2.40 12.25
C VAL A 41 -22.03 -2.83 10.78
N ALA A 42 -21.89 -1.86 9.87
CA ALA A 42 -21.92 -2.11 8.44
C ALA A 42 -20.91 -3.22 8.09
N ASP A 43 -21.33 -4.19 7.27
CA ASP A 43 -20.47 -5.26 6.80
C ASP A 43 -19.21 -4.64 6.15
N PRO A 44 -17.99 -4.88 6.69
CA PRO A 44 -16.76 -4.30 6.15
C PRO A 44 -16.53 -4.60 4.67
N ARG A 45 -17.16 -5.65 4.12
CA ARG A 45 -17.10 -6.02 2.69
C ARG A 45 -17.90 -5.09 1.79
N GLN A 46 -18.85 -4.34 2.35
CA GLN A 46 -19.71 -3.39 1.64
C GLN A 46 -19.17 -1.95 1.69
N VAL A 47 -18.15 -1.68 2.51
CA VAL A 47 -17.50 -0.37 2.56
C VAL A 47 -16.68 -0.17 1.29
N VAL A 48 -17.15 0.70 0.41
CA VAL A 48 -16.49 1.09 -0.86
C VAL A 48 -16.01 2.55 -0.85
N ASP A 49 -16.00 3.19 0.32
CA ASP A 49 -15.44 4.53 0.47
C ASP A 49 -13.92 4.50 0.25
N PHE A 50 -13.44 5.31 -0.69
CA PHE A 50 -12.04 5.34 -1.08
C PHE A 50 -11.13 5.73 0.08
N ALA A 51 -11.48 6.79 0.82
CA ALA A 51 -10.63 7.31 1.88
C ALA A 51 -10.42 6.26 2.99
N THR A 52 -11.50 5.57 3.38
CA THR A 52 -11.46 4.48 4.36
C THR A 52 -10.61 3.31 3.89
N LEU A 53 -10.83 2.84 2.65
CA LEU A 53 -10.07 1.72 2.09
C LEU A 53 -8.59 2.07 1.94
N TYR A 54 -8.27 3.25 1.43
CA TYR A 54 -6.91 3.70 1.19
C TYR A 54 -6.14 3.91 2.50
N ALA A 55 -6.74 4.56 3.48
CA ALA A 55 -6.13 4.79 4.80
C ALA A 55 -5.80 3.47 5.50
N THR A 56 -6.68 2.47 5.38
CA THR A 56 -6.52 1.18 6.05
C THR A 56 -5.47 0.28 5.37
N ASN A 57 -5.35 0.35 4.04
CA ASN A 57 -4.60 -0.66 3.27
C ASN A 57 -3.36 -0.13 2.56
N CYS A 58 -3.28 1.17 2.27
CA CYS A 58 -2.30 1.70 1.30
C CYS A 58 -1.43 2.83 1.86
N ALA A 59 -2.02 3.70 2.70
CA ALA A 59 -1.40 4.94 3.15
C ALA A 59 -0.06 4.74 3.90
N GLY A 60 0.12 3.60 4.58
CA GLY A 60 1.35 3.30 5.32
C GLY A 60 2.61 3.23 4.43
N CYS A 61 2.47 2.83 3.17
CA CYS A 61 3.59 2.71 2.23
C CYS A 61 3.58 3.79 1.15
N HIS A 62 2.39 4.19 0.70
CA HIS A 62 2.21 5.12 -0.43
C HIS A 62 1.94 6.57 0.00
N GLY A 63 1.94 6.85 1.31
CA GLY A 63 1.65 8.17 1.87
C GLY A 63 0.15 8.41 2.04
N VAL A 64 -0.24 9.25 2.99
CA VAL A 64 -1.67 9.50 3.32
C VAL A 64 -2.46 10.15 2.18
N ARG A 65 -1.77 10.84 1.26
CA ARG A 65 -2.33 11.49 0.08
C ARG A 65 -1.78 10.88 -1.21
N GLY A 66 -1.18 9.68 -1.15
CA GLY A 66 -0.55 9.07 -2.31
C GLY A 66 0.76 9.74 -2.72
N GLU A 67 1.36 10.57 -1.88
CA GLU A 67 2.58 11.31 -2.22
C GLU A 67 3.84 10.44 -2.28
N GLY A 68 3.81 9.19 -1.77
CA GLY A 68 4.94 8.28 -1.76
C GLY A 68 5.53 8.06 -0.37
N GLY A 69 6.85 8.13 -0.25
CA GLY A 69 7.59 7.73 0.96
C GLY A 69 8.27 6.36 0.79
N ALA A 70 7.80 5.34 1.50
CA ALA A 70 8.39 4.00 1.43
C ALA A 70 8.19 3.31 0.07
N SER A 71 7.22 3.76 -0.72
CA SER A 71 6.93 3.26 -2.07
C SER A 71 6.65 4.40 -3.05
N ILE A 72 6.27 4.06 -4.29
CA ILE A 72 5.94 5.01 -5.35
C ILE A 72 4.76 5.90 -4.92
N GLY A 73 4.83 7.19 -5.23
CA GLY A 73 3.71 8.11 -5.07
C GLY A 73 2.61 7.82 -6.09
N LEU A 74 1.49 7.26 -5.62
CA LEU A 74 0.33 6.91 -6.44
C LEU A 74 -0.43 8.14 -6.96
N ALA A 75 -0.29 9.29 -6.29
CA ALA A 75 -0.82 10.58 -6.73
C ALA A 75 0.17 11.35 -7.62
N SER A 76 1.37 10.80 -7.89
CA SER A 76 2.35 11.49 -8.73
C SER A 76 1.83 11.64 -10.16
N ARG A 77 2.09 12.80 -10.76
CA ARG A 77 1.68 13.10 -12.13
C ARG A 77 2.31 12.12 -13.11
N GLY A 78 3.60 11.82 -12.91
CA GLY A 78 4.34 10.85 -13.71
C GLY A 78 3.71 9.46 -13.70
N TYR A 79 3.34 8.94 -12.51
CA TYR A 79 2.72 7.62 -12.39
C TYR A 79 1.33 7.59 -13.03
N LEU A 80 0.48 8.56 -12.70
CA LEU A 80 -0.87 8.64 -13.23
C LEU A 80 -0.89 8.83 -14.76
N ALA A 81 0.12 9.47 -15.34
CA ALA A 81 0.21 9.66 -16.79
C ALA A 81 0.53 8.38 -17.56
N VAL A 82 1.14 7.37 -16.92
CA VAL A 82 1.63 6.17 -17.63
C VAL A 82 0.99 4.87 -17.16
N ALA A 83 0.61 4.75 -15.89
CA ALA A 83 0.04 3.53 -15.35
C ALA A 83 -1.43 3.39 -15.80
N PRO A 84 -1.82 2.33 -16.55
CA PRO A 84 -3.21 2.11 -16.92
C PRO A 84 -4.02 1.56 -15.75
N ASP A 85 -5.33 1.82 -15.72
CA ASP A 85 -6.24 1.36 -14.65
C ASP A 85 -6.18 -0.15 -14.45
N ALA A 86 -6.07 -0.92 -15.53
CA ALA A 86 -5.91 -2.37 -15.47
C ALA A 86 -4.64 -2.79 -14.70
N ALA A 87 -3.53 -2.07 -14.87
CA ALA A 87 -2.30 -2.36 -14.15
C ALA A 87 -2.37 -1.96 -12.66
N ILE A 88 -3.10 -0.88 -12.34
CA ILE A 88 -3.38 -0.48 -10.96
C ILE A 88 -4.25 -1.56 -10.29
N ARG A 89 -5.33 -1.98 -10.97
CA ARG A 89 -6.23 -3.04 -10.51
C ARG A 89 -5.47 -4.34 -10.26
N GLU A 90 -4.65 -4.77 -11.22
CA GLU A 90 -3.83 -5.97 -11.08
C GLU A 90 -2.87 -5.88 -9.89
N ALA A 91 -2.18 -4.74 -9.72
CA ALA A 91 -1.28 -4.51 -8.60
C ALA A 91 -2.00 -4.63 -7.25
N ILE A 92 -3.18 -4.05 -7.11
CA ILE A 92 -3.98 -4.12 -5.89
C ILE A 92 -4.49 -5.55 -5.68
N SER A 93 -5.08 -6.16 -6.70
CA SER A 93 -5.67 -7.49 -6.60
C SER A 93 -4.64 -8.56 -6.26
N ARG A 94 -3.51 -8.58 -6.98
CA ARG A 94 -2.51 -9.67 -6.93
C ARG A 94 -1.25 -9.32 -6.16
N GLY A 95 -1.10 -8.07 -5.74
CA GLY A 95 0.13 -7.58 -5.14
C GLY A 95 1.27 -7.52 -6.14
N ARG A 96 2.49 -7.39 -5.61
CA ARG A 96 3.73 -7.51 -6.38
C ARG A 96 4.57 -8.64 -5.77
N PRO A 97 4.65 -9.81 -6.43
CA PRO A 97 5.41 -10.96 -5.92
C PRO A 97 6.85 -10.59 -5.58
N ARG A 98 7.37 -11.17 -4.49
CA ARG A 98 8.73 -10.90 -3.96
C ARG A 98 8.98 -9.43 -3.59
N THR A 99 7.94 -8.71 -3.18
CA THR A 99 8.04 -7.38 -2.60
C THR A 99 7.19 -7.28 -1.33
N ALA A 100 7.25 -6.15 -0.64
CA ALA A 100 6.42 -5.86 0.51
C ALA A 100 4.94 -5.55 0.18
N MET A 101 4.55 -5.45 -1.10
CA MET A 101 3.16 -5.18 -1.50
C MET A 101 2.39 -6.51 -1.65
N PRO A 102 1.55 -6.91 -0.67
CA PRO A 102 0.82 -8.17 -0.72
C PRO A 102 -0.34 -8.08 -1.71
N ALA A 103 -0.97 -9.23 -1.98
CA ALA A 103 -2.27 -9.27 -2.64
C ALA A 103 -3.36 -8.76 -1.70
N PHE A 104 -4.18 -7.82 -2.16
CA PHE A 104 -5.33 -7.33 -1.40
C PHE A 104 -6.65 -7.92 -1.88
N GLY A 105 -6.72 -8.36 -3.15
CA GLY A 105 -7.92 -8.96 -3.71
C GLY A 105 -8.18 -10.37 -3.18
N ARG A 106 -9.44 -10.69 -2.88
CA ARG A 106 -9.84 -12.04 -2.43
C ARG A 106 -9.45 -13.16 -3.41
N SER A 107 -9.43 -12.85 -4.71
CA SER A 107 -9.02 -13.80 -5.77
C SER A 107 -7.55 -14.24 -5.66
N ALA A 108 -6.72 -13.52 -4.91
CA ALA A 108 -5.32 -13.82 -4.69
C ALA A 108 -4.95 -13.93 -3.19
N GLY A 109 -5.93 -14.22 -2.33
CA GLY A 109 -5.73 -14.47 -0.90
C GLY A 109 -5.82 -13.25 0.02
N GLY A 110 -6.15 -12.07 -0.52
CA GLY A 110 -6.45 -10.88 0.27
C GLY A 110 -7.90 -10.83 0.78
N LEU A 111 -8.31 -9.66 1.31
CA LEU A 111 -9.61 -9.47 1.95
C LEU A 111 -10.59 -8.59 1.15
N LEU A 112 -10.10 -7.82 0.19
CA LEU A 112 -10.90 -6.87 -0.57
C LEU A 112 -11.75 -7.55 -1.66
N SER A 113 -13.03 -7.18 -1.72
CA SER A 113 -13.91 -7.55 -2.82
C SER A 113 -13.51 -6.82 -4.11
N ASP A 114 -13.97 -7.32 -5.26
CA ASP A 114 -13.73 -6.64 -6.54
C ASP A 114 -14.25 -5.20 -6.55
N ALA A 115 -15.42 -4.94 -5.95
CA ALA A 115 -15.98 -3.59 -5.83
C ALA A 115 -15.10 -2.65 -4.99
N GLN A 116 -14.44 -3.17 -3.95
CA GLN A 116 -13.50 -2.40 -3.13
C GLN A 116 -12.20 -2.10 -3.88
N VAL A 117 -11.70 -3.07 -4.66
CA VAL A 117 -10.55 -2.85 -5.54
C VAL A 117 -10.89 -1.79 -6.59
N ASP A 118 -12.06 -1.86 -7.21
CA ASP A 118 -12.49 -0.89 -8.22
C ASP A 118 -12.67 0.51 -7.61
N ALA A 119 -13.17 0.61 -6.38
CA ALA A 119 -13.23 1.87 -5.64
C ALA A 119 -11.83 2.47 -5.36
N LEU A 120 -10.84 1.64 -5.02
CA LEU A 120 -9.45 2.05 -4.87
C LEU A 120 -8.85 2.55 -6.19
N VAL A 121 -9.04 1.82 -7.29
CA VAL A 121 -8.58 2.23 -8.63
C VAL A 121 -9.17 3.58 -9.01
N LYS A 122 -10.49 3.74 -8.84
CA LYS A 122 -11.20 4.99 -9.14
C LYS A 122 -10.67 6.15 -8.30
N GLY A 123 -10.47 5.95 -7.00
CA GLY A 123 -9.98 7.01 -6.12
C GLY A 123 -8.53 7.40 -6.38
N ILE A 124 -7.65 6.43 -6.67
CA ILE A 124 -6.27 6.72 -7.12
C ILE A 124 -6.29 7.53 -8.41
N ARG A 125 -7.13 7.13 -9.38
CA ARG A 125 -7.26 7.84 -10.66
C ARG A 125 -7.81 9.25 -10.49
N ALA A 126 -8.67 9.48 -9.50
CA ALA A 126 -9.24 10.80 -9.21
C ALA A 126 -8.21 11.82 -8.69
N TRP A 127 -6.99 11.40 -8.32
CA TRP A 127 -5.89 12.34 -8.04
C TRP A 127 -5.24 12.91 -9.29
N ALA A 128 -5.55 12.38 -10.48
CA ALA A 128 -5.04 12.93 -11.72
C ALA A 128 -5.54 14.38 -11.87
N PRO A 129 -4.64 15.36 -12.07
CA PRO A 129 -5.07 16.72 -12.32
C PRO A 129 -5.83 16.79 -13.65
N ASP A 130 -6.75 17.75 -13.76
CA ASP A 130 -7.39 18.07 -15.03
C ASP A 130 -6.33 18.39 -16.10
N GLY A 131 -6.50 17.83 -17.29
CA GLY A 131 -5.52 18.00 -18.37
C GLY A 131 -4.19 17.32 -18.09
N LEU A 132 -4.16 16.20 -17.35
CA LEU A 132 -2.96 15.37 -17.24
C LEU A 132 -2.53 14.88 -18.63
N GLU A 133 -1.57 15.60 -19.21
CA GLU A 133 -1.04 15.31 -20.54
C GLU A 133 -0.26 14.00 -20.58
N THR A 134 -0.79 13.03 -21.33
CA THR A 134 -0.04 11.86 -21.77
C THR A 134 0.78 12.22 -23.00
N SER A 135 2.07 11.91 -23.04
CA SER A 135 2.87 12.14 -24.26
C SER A 135 2.94 10.87 -25.10
N PRO A 136 2.80 10.99 -26.44
CA PRO A 136 3.00 9.86 -27.34
C PRO A 136 4.42 9.30 -27.29
N ASP A 137 5.40 10.11 -26.87
CA ASP A 137 6.80 9.71 -26.74
C ASP A 137 7.10 9.09 -25.35
N ALA A 138 6.12 9.05 -24.45
CA ALA A 138 6.31 8.47 -23.14
C ALA A 138 6.68 6.99 -23.27
N PRO A 139 7.73 6.52 -22.56
CA PRO A 139 8.02 5.11 -22.47
C PRO A 139 6.78 4.32 -22.02
N SER A 140 6.53 3.19 -22.67
CA SER A 140 5.43 2.30 -22.31
C SER A 140 5.55 1.85 -20.85
N TYR A 141 4.43 1.81 -20.13
CA TYR A 141 4.40 1.37 -18.73
C TYR A 141 4.98 -0.03 -18.57
N LEU A 142 4.53 -0.99 -19.38
CA LEU A 142 5.13 -2.33 -19.45
C LEU A 142 6.29 -2.34 -20.44
N ALA A 143 7.28 -3.21 -20.19
CA ALA A 143 8.32 -3.49 -21.16
C ALA A 143 7.73 -4.17 -22.40
N THR A 144 8.09 -3.68 -23.59
CA THR A 144 7.67 -4.23 -24.88
C THR A 144 8.70 -5.21 -25.48
N GLY A 145 9.86 -5.34 -24.85
CA GLY A 145 10.95 -6.21 -25.27
C GLY A 145 12.06 -6.27 -24.23
N PRO A 146 13.06 -7.15 -24.41
CA PRO A 146 14.20 -7.25 -23.51
C PRO A 146 15.08 -6.00 -23.57
N GLY A 147 15.76 -5.72 -22.47
CA GLY A 147 16.85 -4.74 -22.42
C GLY A 147 18.22 -5.39 -22.63
N ASP A 148 19.19 -4.59 -23.04
CA ASP A 148 20.60 -4.93 -23.12
C ASP A 148 21.36 -4.27 -21.95
N PRO A 149 21.94 -5.06 -21.03
CA PRO A 149 22.62 -4.51 -19.86
C PRO A 149 23.88 -3.70 -20.20
N ALA A 150 24.58 -3.99 -21.30
CA ALA A 150 25.76 -3.23 -21.70
C ALA A 150 25.38 -1.82 -22.21
N ARG A 151 24.28 -1.73 -22.98
CA ARG A 151 23.70 -0.42 -23.34
C ARG A 151 23.11 0.28 -22.13
N GLY A 152 22.50 -0.47 -21.22
CA GLY A 152 21.94 0.04 -19.97
C GLY A 152 22.97 0.71 -19.08
N GLU A 153 24.16 0.13 -18.97
CA GLU A 153 25.28 0.74 -18.25
C GLU A 153 25.67 2.11 -18.84
N HIS A 154 25.70 2.20 -20.18
CA HIS A 154 26.01 3.44 -20.88
C HIS A 154 24.95 4.51 -20.61
N VAL A 155 23.67 4.17 -20.80
CA VAL A 155 22.54 5.07 -20.51
C VAL A 155 22.59 5.52 -19.05
N PHE A 156 22.78 4.59 -18.12
CA PHE A 156 22.81 4.88 -16.69
C PHE A 156 23.93 5.86 -16.33
N ARG A 157 25.15 5.62 -16.80
CA ARG A 157 26.30 6.49 -16.53
C ARG A 157 26.06 7.91 -17.02
N GLU A 158 25.47 8.08 -18.20
CA GLU A 158 25.24 9.38 -18.81
C GLU A 158 24.04 10.12 -18.22
N GLN A 159 22.95 9.40 -17.94
CA GLN A 159 21.65 9.99 -17.62
C GLN A 159 21.35 10.01 -16.11
N CYS A 160 21.92 9.07 -15.35
CA CYS A 160 21.64 8.87 -13.92
C CYS A 160 22.88 9.11 -13.04
N GLY A 161 24.08 8.98 -13.62
CA GLY A 161 25.35 8.96 -12.90
C GLY A 161 25.73 10.26 -12.18
N SER A 162 25.15 11.40 -12.55
CA SER A 162 25.37 12.67 -11.84
C SER A 162 24.83 12.63 -10.40
N CYS A 163 23.73 11.90 -10.16
CA CYS A 163 23.11 11.76 -8.84
C CYS A 163 23.42 10.40 -8.20
N HIS A 164 23.40 9.32 -9.00
CA HIS A 164 23.59 7.95 -8.51
C HIS A 164 25.03 7.43 -8.62
N ARG A 165 25.97 8.27 -9.07
CA ARG A 165 27.34 7.89 -9.49
C ARG A 165 27.31 6.94 -10.70
N PRO A 166 28.34 6.94 -11.57
CA PRO A 166 28.42 6.03 -12.72
C PRO A 166 28.26 4.54 -12.40
N ASP A 167 28.64 4.13 -11.18
CA ASP A 167 28.57 2.74 -10.70
C ASP A 167 27.26 2.42 -9.95
N GLY A 168 26.32 3.36 -9.85
CA GLY A 168 25.01 3.19 -9.20
C GLY A 168 25.06 3.10 -7.67
N ARG A 169 26.24 3.23 -7.05
CA ARG A 169 26.40 3.14 -5.58
C ARG A 169 25.89 4.38 -4.85
N GLY A 170 25.62 5.46 -5.58
CA GLY A 170 25.14 6.72 -5.04
C GLY A 170 26.10 7.39 -4.06
N GLN A 171 25.70 8.57 -3.62
CA GLN A 171 26.31 9.25 -2.47
C GLN A 171 25.44 9.03 -1.22
N ALA A 172 25.96 9.37 -0.04
CA ALA A 172 25.27 9.13 1.23
C ALA A 172 23.82 9.66 1.28
N SER A 173 23.52 10.77 0.58
CA SER A 173 22.19 11.37 0.55
C SER A 173 21.19 10.69 -0.40
N VAL A 174 21.65 9.85 -1.33
CA VAL A 174 20.82 9.18 -2.35
C VAL A 174 20.77 7.66 -2.13
N GLY A 175 21.79 7.09 -1.47
CA GLY A 175 21.91 5.65 -1.27
C GLY A 175 22.30 4.88 -2.55
N SER A 176 22.65 3.61 -2.37
CA SER A 176 23.04 2.72 -3.47
C SER A 176 21.81 2.08 -4.10
N ILE A 177 21.55 2.38 -5.37
CA ILE A 177 20.44 1.73 -6.12
C ILE A 177 20.85 0.37 -6.70
N VAL A 178 22.14 0.03 -6.60
CA VAL A 178 22.69 -1.30 -6.90
C VAL A 178 22.92 -2.11 -5.62
N ASP A 179 22.39 -1.65 -4.49
CA ASP A 179 22.39 -2.44 -3.26
C ASP A 179 21.56 -3.72 -3.45
N GLY A 180 22.13 -4.87 -3.07
CA GLY A 180 21.47 -6.15 -3.25
C GLY A 180 20.17 -6.27 -2.46
N ALA A 181 20.12 -5.71 -1.24
CA ALA A 181 18.92 -5.78 -0.41
C ALA A 181 17.79 -4.93 -0.96
N TYR A 182 18.13 -3.78 -1.54
CA TYR A 182 17.17 -2.99 -2.30
C TYR A 182 16.69 -3.75 -3.55
N LEU A 183 17.61 -4.23 -4.39
CA LEU A 183 17.26 -4.85 -5.68
C LEU A 183 16.48 -6.16 -5.54
N ASP A 184 16.63 -6.88 -4.43
CA ASP A 184 15.86 -8.08 -4.12
C ASP A 184 14.41 -7.79 -3.71
N LEU A 185 14.12 -6.56 -3.24
CA LEU A 185 12.79 -6.12 -2.79
C LEU A 185 12.01 -5.35 -3.86
N VAL A 186 12.62 -5.05 -5.00
CA VAL A 186 11.98 -4.34 -6.11
C VAL A 186 11.94 -5.19 -7.38
N THR A 187 10.80 -5.17 -8.06
CA THR A 187 10.65 -5.85 -9.35
C THR A 187 11.20 -5.00 -10.50
N ASP A 188 11.43 -5.63 -11.65
CA ASP A 188 11.81 -4.90 -12.88
C ASP A 188 10.73 -3.89 -13.29
N GLN A 189 9.46 -4.22 -13.06
CA GLN A 189 8.36 -3.30 -13.30
C GLN A 189 8.39 -2.12 -12.32
N TYR A 190 8.81 -2.31 -11.06
CA TYR A 190 9.00 -1.21 -10.12
C TYR A 190 10.13 -0.28 -10.58
N LEU A 191 11.27 -0.85 -10.99
CA LEU A 191 12.40 -0.09 -11.52
C LEU A 191 11.99 0.71 -12.76
N ARG A 192 11.33 0.05 -13.72
CA ARG A 192 10.78 0.68 -14.92
C ARG A 192 9.84 1.84 -14.57
N THR A 193 8.87 1.58 -13.70
CA THR A 193 7.89 2.61 -13.31
C THR A 193 8.58 3.79 -12.64
N THR A 194 9.57 3.55 -11.79
CA THR A 194 10.33 4.60 -11.09
C THR A 194 11.17 5.43 -12.05
N ILE A 195 11.81 4.81 -13.06
CA ILE A 195 12.56 5.53 -14.10
C ILE A 195 11.63 6.40 -14.96
N ILE A 196 10.43 5.89 -15.29
CA ILE A 196 9.47 6.61 -16.11
C ILE A 196 8.80 7.74 -15.32
N ALA A 197 8.16 7.41 -14.21
CA ALA A 197 7.36 8.34 -13.42
C ALA A 197 8.22 9.32 -12.59
N GLY A 198 9.44 8.90 -12.21
CA GLY A 198 10.24 9.59 -11.21
C GLY A 198 9.77 9.33 -9.78
N ARG A 199 10.46 9.95 -8.84
CA ARG A 199 10.10 10.07 -7.42
C ARG A 199 10.18 11.53 -7.03
N GLU A 200 9.15 12.29 -7.42
CA GLU A 200 9.04 13.73 -7.16
C GLU A 200 9.18 14.04 -5.67
N ASP A 201 8.70 13.15 -4.81
CA ASP A 201 8.83 13.22 -3.35
C ASP A 201 10.28 13.14 -2.84
N LEU A 202 11.18 12.56 -3.64
CA LEU A 202 12.62 12.45 -3.38
C LEU A 202 13.47 13.33 -4.31
N GLY A 203 12.84 14.18 -5.13
CA GLY A 203 13.53 14.98 -6.14
C GLY A 203 14.13 14.18 -7.30
N SER A 204 13.77 12.90 -7.47
CA SER A 204 14.20 12.09 -8.62
C SER A 204 13.30 12.39 -9.82
N PRO A 205 13.84 12.89 -10.94
CA PRO A 205 13.05 13.14 -12.13
C PRO A 205 12.55 11.85 -12.77
N GLY A 206 11.48 11.94 -13.54
CA GLY A 206 11.06 10.89 -14.47
C GLY A 206 11.78 10.98 -15.82
N TRP A 207 11.29 10.23 -16.80
CA TRP A 207 11.96 10.04 -18.11
C TRP A 207 12.25 11.33 -18.90
N ARG A 208 11.53 12.43 -18.63
CA ARG A 208 11.77 13.74 -19.27
C ARG A 208 12.79 14.62 -18.56
N GLY A 209 13.02 14.40 -17.27
CA GLY A 209 13.83 15.29 -16.42
C GLY A 209 15.27 14.80 -16.24
N VAL A 210 15.70 13.79 -16.99
CA VAL A 210 17.09 13.33 -17.01
C VAL A 210 17.98 14.30 -17.81
N ILE A 211 19.29 14.24 -17.59
CA ILE A 211 20.23 15.20 -18.16
C ILE A 211 20.41 14.95 -19.67
N GLY A 212 20.03 15.94 -20.48
CA GLY A 212 20.32 15.97 -21.92
C GLY A 212 19.08 15.75 -22.77
N LYS A 213 18.57 14.52 -22.84
CA LYS A 213 17.39 14.18 -23.65
C LYS A 213 16.43 13.25 -22.90
N PRO A 214 15.12 13.29 -23.20
CA PRO A 214 14.19 12.32 -22.62
C PRO A 214 14.55 10.87 -22.98
N LEU A 215 14.35 9.94 -22.05
CA LEU A 215 14.60 8.52 -22.27
C LEU A 215 13.55 7.91 -23.20
N SER A 216 13.99 7.09 -24.16
CA SER A 216 13.11 6.24 -24.96
C SER A 216 12.65 5.00 -24.19
N ALA A 217 11.64 4.30 -24.72
CA ALA A 217 11.20 3.02 -24.15
C ALA A 217 12.33 1.97 -24.09
N GLN A 218 13.25 1.98 -25.05
CA GLN A 218 14.40 1.07 -25.08
C GLN A 218 15.48 1.49 -24.08
N ASP A 219 15.77 2.78 -23.93
CA ASP A 219 16.71 3.28 -22.91
C ASP A 219 16.28 2.84 -21.51
N VAL A 220 14.98 2.91 -21.23
CA VAL A 220 14.41 2.42 -19.96
C VAL A 220 14.57 0.90 -19.83
N SER A 221 14.27 0.13 -20.87
CA SER A 221 14.43 -1.33 -20.85
C SER A 221 15.89 -1.74 -20.63
N ASP A 222 16.83 -1.11 -21.33
CA ASP A 222 18.27 -1.36 -21.21
C ASP A 222 18.76 -1.01 -19.79
N THR A 223 18.35 0.14 -19.25
CA THR A 223 18.70 0.56 -17.88
C THR A 223 18.17 -0.43 -16.83
N VAL A 224 16.93 -0.90 -16.98
CA VAL A 224 16.35 -1.93 -16.10
C VAL A 224 17.12 -3.24 -16.19
N ALA A 225 17.53 -3.66 -17.40
CA ALA A 225 18.33 -4.87 -17.58
C ALA A 225 19.69 -4.76 -16.89
N TRP A 226 20.34 -3.59 -16.96
CA TRP A 226 21.60 -3.34 -16.26
C TRP A 226 21.45 -3.40 -14.73
N LEU A 227 20.40 -2.78 -14.17
CA LEU A 227 20.10 -2.84 -12.74
C LEU A 227 19.78 -4.26 -12.29
N ALA A 228 18.97 -4.99 -13.07
CA ALA A 228 18.61 -6.36 -12.78
C ALA A 228 19.84 -7.29 -12.77
N ALA A 229 20.84 -7.02 -13.62
CA ALA A 229 22.10 -7.76 -13.66
C ALA A 229 22.95 -7.59 -12.39
N GLN A 230 22.67 -6.59 -11.55
CA GLN A 230 23.37 -6.38 -10.27
C GLN A 230 22.77 -7.21 -9.11
N ARG A 231 21.63 -7.89 -9.31
CA ARG A 231 21.01 -8.72 -8.27
C ARG A 231 21.90 -9.89 -7.87
N GLN A 232 21.84 -10.26 -6.59
CA GLN A 232 22.54 -11.44 -6.08
C GLN A 232 21.96 -12.69 -6.76
N GLN A 233 22.83 -13.59 -7.22
CA GLN A 233 22.39 -14.80 -7.91
C GLN A 233 21.79 -15.86 -6.97
N ILE A 234 21.97 -15.70 -5.65
CA ILE A 234 21.44 -16.62 -4.63
C ILE A 234 20.64 -15.82 -3.58
N PRO A 235 19.30 -15.83 -3.64
CA PRO A 235 18.44 -15.22 -2.63
C PRO A 235 18.71 -15.83 -1.24
N GLY A 236 18.86 -14.99 -0.21
CA GLY A 236 19.02 -15.42 1.18
C GLY A 236 20.47 -15.61 1.67
N GLN A 237 21.47 -15.32 0.85
CA GLN A 237 22.84 -15.15 1.35
C GLN A 237 22.93 -13.86 2.19
N PRO A 238 23.71 -13.84 3.29
CA PRO A 238 23.97 -12.61 4.02
C PRO A 238 24.58 -11.57 3.07
N TYR A 239 24.00 -10.37 3.01
CA TYR A 239 24.59 -9.29 2.23
C TYR A 239 26.01 -9.04 2.74
N PRO A 240 27.02 -8.94 1.86
CA PRO A 240 28.36 -8.62 2.29
C PRO A 240 28.30 -7.29 3.04
N ALA A 241 28.79 -7.28 4.30
CA ALA A 241 28.77 -6.10 5.12
C ALA A 241 29.36 -4.93 4.31
N ALA A 242 28.58 -3.87 4.14
CA ALA A 242 29.10 -2.62 3.60
C ALA A 242 30.36 -2.30 4.41
N ARG A 243 31.51 -2.13 3.74
CA ARG A 243 32.72 -1.65 4.39
C ARG A 243 32.42 -0.23 4.85
N LEU A 244 31.84 -0.11 6.04
CA LEU A 244 31.84 1.12 6.80
C LEU A 244 33.31 1.41 7.05
N THR A 245 33.91 2.21 6.18
CA THR A 245 35.18 2.87 6.50
C THR A 245 34.85 3.83 7.62
N VAL A 246 34.88 3.31 8.85
CA VAL A 246 34.96 4.12 10.05
C VAL A 246 36.30 4.84 9.92
N ASN A 247 36.26 6.09 9.49
CA ASN A 247 37.39 6.98 9.62
C ASN A 247 37.68 7.08 11.13
N LYS A 248 38.74 6.40 11.56
CA LYS A 248 39.28 6.53 12.90
C LYS A 248 39.92 7.92 13.01
N PRO A 249 39.72 8.66 14.12
CA PRO A 249 40.29 10.00 14.30
C PRO A 249 41.82 9.98 14.29
#